data_AF-A0A8H4R1P3-F1
#
_entry.id   AF-A0A8H4R1P3-F1
#
_cell.length_a   1.000
_cell.length_b   1.000
_cell.length_c   1.000
_cell.angle_alpha   90.00
_cell.angle_beta   90.00
_cell.angle_gamma   90.00
#
_symmetry.space_group_name_H-M   'P 1'
#
loop_
_entity.id
_entity.type
_entity.pdbx_description
1 polymer ?
#
loop_
_entity_poly.entity_id
_entity_poly.type
_entity_poly.pdbx_seq_one_letter_code
_entity_poly.pdbx_strand_id
1 'polypeptide(L)'
;MPFSNTDTGSKPADLYKATNIDELSLKEKVEDLTDFISGCKFGIMTTRDASSGALISRCMALAGKVTSPFIIPFTSHNKETQSNISQENGGIDLLFHTNTESGKTDDISSDPHINMPFLNSSGE
;
A
#
# COMPACT_ATOMS: atom_id res chain seq x y z
N MET A 1 -18.38 37.15 24.77
CA MET A 1 -18.28 37.42 23.31
C MET A 1 -17.57 36.21 22.70
N PRO A 2 -18.25 35.29 21.98
CA PRO A 2 -17.53 34.24 21.28
C PRO A 2 -17.08 34.79 19.92
N PHE A 3 -15.77 34.88 19.69
CA PHE A 3 -15.23 35.16 18.36
C PHE A 3 -15.29 33.86 17.55
N SER A 4 -16.32 33.69 16.73
CA SER A 4 -16.31 32.69 15.66
C SER A 4 -15.93 33.38 14.36
N ASN A 5 -14.72 33.12 13.87
CA ASN A 5 -14.17 33.67 12.64
C ASN A 5 -14.37 32.69 11.46
N THR A 6 -15.60 32.27 11.22
CA THR A 6 -15.96 31.46 10.04
C THR A 6 -16.68 32.30 8.97
N ASP A 7 -16.26 33.55 8.77
CA ASP A 7 -16.60 34.29 7.56
C ASP A 7 -15.54 34.03 6.49
N THR A 8 -15.78 33.02 5.65
CA THR A 8 -14.96 32.75 4.45
C THR A 8 -15.31 33.65 3.27
N GLY A 9 -16.25 34.60 3.42
CA GLY A 9 -16.82 35.33 2.29
C GLY A 9 -17.41 34.39 1.23
N SER A 10 -17.54 34.87 -0.02
CA SER A 10 -18.01 34.09 -1.19
C SER A 10 -17.02 33.01 -1.66
N LYS A 11 -16.07 32.57 -0.81
CA LYS A 11 -15.12 31.51 -1.16
C LYS A 11 -15.60 30.20 -0.52
N PRO A 12 -15.65 29.10 -1.28
CA PRO A 12 -16.02 27.81 -0.73
C PRO A 12 -15.05 27.44 0.40
N ALA A 13 -15.58 26.93 1.51
CA ALA A 13 -14.86 26.65 2.75
C ALA A 13 -13.76 25.57 2.62
N ASP A 14 -13.64 24.94 1.46
CA ASP A 14 -12.71 23.85 1.21
C ASP A 14 -11.94 24.09 -0.10
N LEU A 15 -10.73 24.64 0.05
CA LEU A 15 -9.80 24.91 -1.06
C LEU A 15 -9.30 23.60 -1.72
N TYR A 16 -9.46 22.45 -1.06
CA TYR A 16 -8.94 21.15 -1.48
C TYR A 16 -9.99 20.30 -2.23
N LYS A 17 -11.29 20.62 -2.08
CA LYS A 17 -12.35 19.98 -2.88
C LYS A 17 -12.53 20.57 -4.27
N ALA A 18 -12.29 21.88 -4.43
CA ALA A 18 -12.52 22.57 -5.70
C ALA A 18 -11.46 22.26 -6.78
N THR A 19 -10.31 21.68 -6.41
CA THR A 19 -9.22 21.33 -7.33
C THR A 19 -9.17 19.84 -7.71
N ASN A 20 -9.97 19.00 -7.07
CA ASN A 20 -10.15 17.59 -7.47
C ASN A 20 -11.27 17.48 -8.52
N ILE A 21 -11.08 18.12 -9.68
CA ILE A 21 -12.09 18.18 -10.77
C ILE A 21 -12.08 16.90 -11.62
N ASP A 22 -11.08 16.02 -11.50
CA ASP A 22 -11.00 14.78 -12.26
C ASP A 22 -11.59 13.59 -11.47
N GLU A 23 -12.84 13.22 -11.76
CA GLU A 23 -13.40 11.93 -11.37
C GLU A 23 -12.79 10.81 -12.25
N LEU A 24 -11.51 10.51 -12.03
CA LEU A 24 -10.87 9.32 -12.59
C LEU A 24 -11.59 8.07 -12.08
N SER A 25 -11.82 7.12 -12.98
CA SER A 25 -12.40 5.83 -12.63
C SER A 25 -11.50 5.08 -11.64
N LEU A 26 -12.07 4.17 -10.85
CA LEU A 26 -11.28 3.31 -9.94
C LEU A 26 -10.19 2.54 -10.69
N LYS A 27 -10.48 2.15 -11.93
CA LYS A 27 -9.54 1.44 -12.78
C LYS A 27 -8.32 2.31 -13.10
N GLU A 28 -8.53 3.54 -13.57
CA GLU A 28 -7.45 4.47 -13.88
C GLU A 28 -6.60 4.77 -12.65
N LYS A 29 -7.21 4.97 -11.47
CA LYS A 29 -6.47 5.17 -10.22
C LYS A 29 -5.58 3.99 -9.84
N VAL A 30 -6.07 2.76 -10.04
CA VAL A 30 -5.29 1.54 -9.77
C VAL A 30 -4.16 1.38 -10.80
N GLU A 31 -4.43 1.66 -12.07
CA GLU A 31 -3.43 1.62 -13.15
C GLU A 31 -2.33 2.67 -12.92
N ASP A 32 -2.68 3.92 -12.64
CA ASP A 32 -1.74 5.01 -12.35
C ASP A 32 -0.88 4.69 -11.12
N LEU A 33 -1.49 4.15 -10.05
CA LEU A 33 -0.74 3.71 -8.86
C LEU A 33 0.21 2.56 -9.19
N THR A 34 -0.22 1.61 -10.02
CA THR A 34 0.60 0.47 -10.44
C THR A 34 1.82 0.94 -11.23
N ASP A 35 1.60 1.88 -12.15
CA ASP A 35 2.65 2.45 -12.98
C ASP A 35 3.62 3.29 -12.15
N PHE A 36 3.12 4.08 -11.20
CA PHE A 36 3.96 4.81 -10.25
C PHE A 36 4.86 3.87 -9.44
N ILE A 37 4.29 2.81 -8.85
CA ILE A 37 5.06 1.84 -8.05
C ILE A 37 6.08 1.11 -8.94
N SER A 38 5.78 0.87 -10.21
CA SER A 38 6.72 0.25 -11.15
C SER A 38 7.96 1.11 -11.44
N GLY A 39 7.84 2.43 -11.32
CA GLY A 39 8.97 3.37 -11.38
C GLY A 39 9.83 3.36 -10.11
N CYS A 40 9.34 2.78 -9.01
CA CYS A 40 10.01 2.77 -7.72
C CYS A 40 10.86 1.50 -7.54
N LYS A 41 12.16 1.68 -7.28
CA LYS A 41 13.09 0.57 -7.03
C LYS A 41 12.98 -0.01 -5.62
N PHE A 42 12.59 0.83 -4.67
CA PHE A 42 12.56 0.51 -3.25
C PHE A 42 11.26 1.02 -2.63
N GLY A 43 10.76 0.28 -1.64
CA GLY A 43 9.71 0.71 -0.73
C GLY A 43 10.21 0.65 0.72
N ILE A 44 9.59 1.42 1.62
CA ILE A 44 9.94 1.42 3.04
C ILE A 44 8.93 0.59 3.83
N MET A 45 9.28 -0.63 4.21
CA MET A 45 8.41 -1.47 5.01
C MET A 45 8.42 -1.07 6.46
N THR A 46 7.27 -0.63 6.94
CA THR A 46 7.05 -0.36 8.36
C THR A 46 6.25 -1.49 8.97
N THR A 47 6.88 -2.19 9.92
CA THR A 47 6.29 -3.26 10.73
C THR A 47 6.12 -2.80 12.17
N ARG A 48 5.32 -3.52 12.95
CA ARG A 48 5.21 -3.32 14.40
C ARG A 48 5.94 -4.45 15.12
N ASP A 49 6.91 -4.12 15.96
CA ASP A 49 7.54 -5.10 16.84
C ASP A 49 6.56 -5.48 17.96
N ALA A 50 6.31 -6.79 18.13
CA ALA A 50 5.39 -7.29 19.15
C ALA A 50 5.90 -7.10 20.57
N SER A 51 7.22 -7.08 20.78
CA SER A 51 7.79 -7.02 22.13
C SER A 51 7.75 -5.61 22.71
N SER A 52 8.09 -4.60 21.91
CA SER A 52 8.11 -3.20 22.33
C SER A 52 6.89 -2.39 21.88
N GLY A 53 6.16 -2.85 20.87
CA GLY A 53 5.12 -2.08 20.18
C GLY A 53 5.68 -0.97 19.26
N ALA A 54 7.00 -0.88 19.09
CA ALA A 54 7.63 0.13 18.26
C ALA A 54 7.39 -0.13 16.76
N LEU A 55 7.35 0.95 15.98
CA LEU A 55 7.32 0.87 14.52
C LEU A 55 8.75 0.78 13.98
N ILE A 56 9.02 -0.26 13.19
CA ILE A 56 10.32 -0.53 12.59
C ILE A 56 10.23 -0.36 11.08
N SER A 57 10.84 0.70 10.55
CA SER A 57 10.90 0.98 9.12
C SER A 57 12.21 0.48 8.48
N ARG A 58 12.11 -0.28 7.39
CA ARG A 58 13.25 -0.86 6.66
C ARG A 58 13.07 -0.75 5.15
N CYS A 59 14.15 -0.43 4.45
CA CYS A 59 14.17 -0.40 3.00
C CYS A 59 14.09 -1.82 2.43
N MET A 60 13.21 -2.04 1.45
CA MET A 60 12.99 -3.30 0.75
C MET A 60 13.03 -3.05 -0.77
N ALA A 61 13.71 -3.92 -1.51
CA ALA A 61 13.73 -3.85 -2.98
C ALA A 61 12.50 -4.55 -3.56
N LEU A 62 11.80 -3.86 -4.48
CA LEU A 62 10.66 -4.44 -5.19
C LEU A 62 11.17 -5.52 -6.15
N ALA A 63 10.71 -6.75 -5.96
CA ALA A 63 11.11 -7.92 -6.75
C ALA A 63 10.30 -8.06 -8.04
N GLY A 64 9.05 -7.61 -8.01
CA GLY A 64 8.14 -7.67 -9.13
C GLY A 64 6.72 -7.34 -8.73
N LYS A 65 5.90 -7.11 -9.74
CA LYS A 65 4.44 -7.05 -9.60
C LYS A 65 3.84 -8.27 -10.26
N VAL A 66 2.91 -8.93 -9.57
CA VAL A 66 2.02 -9.89 -10.19
C VAL A 66 0.67 -9.22 -10.28
N THR A 67 0.32 -8.82 -11.51
CA THR A 67 -1.06 -8.51 -11.84
C THR A 67 -1.72 -9.85 -12.01
N SER A 68 -2.42 -10.33 -10.99
CA SER A 68 -3.09 -11.63 -11.05
C SER A 68 -4.08 -11.61 -12.22
N PRO A 69 -3.79 -12.30 -13.35
CA PRO A 69 -4.81 -12.47 -14.36
C PRO A 69 -5.88 -13.35 -13.74
N PHE A 70 -7.13 -13.04 -14.01
CA PHE A 70 -8.28 -13.89 -13.72
C PHE A 70 -7.90 -15.39 -13.78
N ILE A 71 -7.80 -16.01 -12.60
CA ILE A 71 -7.60 -17.44 -12.32
C ILE A 71 -6.27 -18.05 -12.82
N ILE A 72 -5.33 -18.28 -11.89
CA ILE A 72 -4.31 -19.34 -12.03
C ILE A 72 -4.86 -20.58 -11.31
N PRO A 73 -5.00 -21.77 -11.95
CA PRO A 73 -5.33 -22.97 -11.22
C PRO A 73 -4.12 -23.37 -10.37
N PHE A 74 -4.25 -23.25 -9.05
CA PHE A 74 -3.29 -23.74 -8.09
C PHE A 74 -3.25 -25.28 -8.15
N THR A 75 -2.21 -25.86 -8.77
CA THR A 75 -1.97 -27.30 -8.69
C THR A 75 -1.39 -27.63 -7.31
N SER A 76 -2.29 -27.87 -6.35
CA SER A 76 -1.92 -28.31 -5.00
C SER A 76 -1.49 -29.77 -4.98
N HIS A 77 -0.31 -30.02 -4.43
CA HIS A 77 0.05 -31.31 -3.83
C HIS A 77 0.27 -31.14 -2.32
N ASN A 78 -0.57 -30.37 -1.64
CA ASN A 78 -0.81 -30.58 -0.21
C ASN A 78 -2.12 -29.92 0.23
N LYS A 79 -3.01 -30.72 0.82
CA LYS A 79 -4.26 -30.25 1.44
C LYS A 79 -3.90 -29.68 2.82
N GLU A 80 -4.54 -28.58 3.20
CA GLU A 80 -4.32 -27.79 4.44
C GLU A 80 -3.18 -26.76 4.28
N THR A 81 -3.43 -25.56 3.79
CA THR A 81 -4.06 -24.46 4.56
C THR A 81 -4.49 -23.40 3.55
N GLN A 82 -5.79 -23.26 3.32
CA GLN A 82 -6.35 -22.16 2.51
C GLN A 82 -6.42 -20.92 3.41
N SER A 83 -5.38 -20.09 3.41
CA SER A 83 -5.55 -18.69 3.84
C SER A 83 -6.17 -17.95 2.67
N ASN A 84 -7.43 -17.55 2.83
CA ASN A 84 -8.25 -16.84 1.86
C ASN A 84 -7.47 -15.75 1.14
N ILE A 85 -7.01 -16.01 -0.09
CA ILE A 85 -6.63 -14.95 -1.01
C ILE A 85 -7.97 -14.40 -1.51
N SER A 86 -8.38 -13.28 -0.92
CA SER A 86 -9.53 -12.51 -1.34
C SER A 86 -9.55 -12.41 -2.86
N GLN A 87 -10.64 -12.89 -3.46
CA GLN A 87 -10.98 -12.65 -4.86
C GLN A 87 -11.31 -11.16 -5.00
N GLU A 88 -10.31 -10.32 -5.22
CA GLU A 88 -10.51 -8.89 -5.44
C GLU A 88 -10.03 -8.45 -6.82
N ASN A 89 -11.05 -8.18 -7.65
CA ASN A 89 -11.01 -7.52 -8.96
C ASN A 89 -9.78 -6.64 -9.19
N GLY A 90 -8.82 -7.11 -9.99
CA GLY A 90 -7.71 -6.28 -10.47
C GLY A 90 -6.70 -5.85 -9.39
N GLY A 91 -6.63 -6.56 -8.26
CA GLY A 91 -5.61 -6.32 -7.24
C GLY A 91 -4.18 -6.47 -7.77
N ILE A 92 -3.26 -5.71 -7.17
CA ILE A 92 -1.83 -5.79 -7.44
C ILE A 92 -1.11 -6.51 -6.32
N ASP A 93 -0.42 -7.59 -6.65
CA ASP A 93 0.47 -8.26 -5.71
C ASP A 93 1.89 -7.74 -5.88
N LEU A 94 2.44 -7.14 -4.83
CA LEU A 94 3.81 -6.64 -4.80
C LEU A 94 4.71 -7.66 -4.11
N LEU A 95 5.70 -8.17 -4.85
CA LEU A 95 6.64 -9.15 -4.37
C LEU A 95 7.91 -8.46 -3.88
N PHE A 96 8.43 -8.89 -2.74
CA PHE A 96 9.67 -8.40 -2.16
C PHE A 96 10.56 -9.58 -1.76
N HIS A 97 11.86 -9.42 -1.92
CA HIS A 97 12.83 -10.35 -1.34
C HIS A 97 13.20 -9.88 0.06
N THR A 98 13.15 -10.78 1.04
CA THR A 98 13.62 -10.52 2.40
C THR A 98 14.54 -11.64 2.87
N ASN A 99 15.48 -11.31 3.76
CA ASN A 99 16.25 -12.32 4.47
C ASN A 99 15.39 -12.91 5.60
N THR A 100 15.29 -14.23 5.65
CA THR A 100 14.56 -15.01 6.66
C THR A 100 15.18 -14.93 8.06
N GLU A 101 16.44 -14.49 8.17
CA GLU A 101 17.15 -14.34 9.44
C GLU A 101 17.06 -12.92 10.03
N SER A 102 16.10 -12.12 9.57
CA SER A 102 15.95 -10.75 10.03
C SER A 102 14.63 -10.56 10.75
N GLY A 103 14.61 -9.79 11.84
CA GLY A 103 13.42 -9.63 12.70
C GLY A 103 12.15 -9.09 12.01
N LYS A 104 12.17 -8.82 10.69
CA LYS A 104 10.97 -8.47 9.89
C LYS A 104 10.05 -9.66 9.75
N THR A 105 10.59 -10.86 9.59
CA THR A 105 9.76 -12.06 9.51
C THR A 105 9.04 -12.31 10.83
N ASP A 106 9.69 -12.02 11.95
CA ASP A 106 9.11 -12.15 13.29
C ASP A 106 8.01 -11.09 13.51
N ASP A 107 8.30 -9.82 13.18
CA ASP A 107 7.31 -8.75 13.27
C ASP A 107 6.06 -9.08 12.43
N ILE A 108 6.21 -9.48 11.16
CA ILE A 108 5.09 -9.79 10.25
C ILE A 108 4.32 -11.03 10.72
N SER A 109 5.01 -12.02 11.30
CA SER A 109 4.34 -13.20 11.84
C SER A 109 3.45 -12.86 13.05
N SER A 110 3.81 -11.80 13.79
CA SER A 110 3.08 -11.33 14.98
C SER A 110 1.96 -10.33 14.65
N ASP A 111 2.23 -9.36 13.76
CA ASP A 111 1.28 -8.36 13.25
C ASP A 111 1.47 -8.23 11.73
N PRO A 112 0.58 -8.83 10.92
CA PRO A 112 0.69 -8.81 9.48
C PRO A 112 0.32 -7.44 8.88
N HIS A 113 -0.17 -6.48 9.69
CA HIS A 113 -0.44 -5.13 9.20
C HIS A 113 0.86 -4.36 9.00
N ILE A 114 1.12 -4.04 7.74
CA ILE A 114 2.29 -3.26 7.32
C ILE A 114 1.86 -1.99 6.59
N ASN A 115 2.77 -1.02 6.55
CA ASN A 115 2.67 0.13 5.66
C ASN A 115 3.89 0.17 4.73
N MET A 116 3.65 0.48 3.45
CA MET A 116 4.67 0.53 2.40
C MET A 116 4.54 1.85 1.60
N PRO A 117 5.25 2.92 1.98
CA PRO A 117 5.41 4.08 1.13
C PRO A 117 6.42 3.77 0.01
N PHE A 118 6.14 4.32 -1.15
CA PHE A 118 7.03 4.37 -2.31
C PHE A 118 7.42 5.81 -2.55
N LEU A 119 8.65 6.02 -3.02
CA LEU A 119 9.17 7.32 -3.41
C LEU A 119 9.87 7.15 -4.75
N ASN A 120 9.55 8.01 -5.71
CA ASN A 120 10.26 8.03 -6.97
C ASN A 120 11.50 8.94 -6.90
N SER A 121 12.29 8.99 -7.98
CA SER A 121 13.50 9.84 -8.02
C SER A 121 13.23 11.34 -7.96
N SER A 122 11.99 11.75 -8.24
CA SER A 122 11.53 13.14 -8.18
C SER A 122 11.10 13.55 -6.76
N GLY A 123 10.99 12.60 -5.83
CA GLY A 123 10.54 12.84 -4.45
C GLY A 123 9.01 12.90 -4.30
N GLU A 124 8.28 12.39 -5.28
CA GLU A 124 6.83 12.16 -5.22
C GLU A 124 6.51 10.85 -4.49
#